data_AF-A0A952HQV8-F1
#
_entry.id   AF-A0A952HQV8-F1
#
_cell.length_a   1.000
_cell.length_b   1.000
_cell.length_c   1.000
_cell.angle_alpha   90.00
_cell.angle_beta   90.00
_cell.angle_gamma   90.00
#
_symmetry.space_group_name_H-M   'P 1'
#
loop_
_entity.id
_entity.type
_entity.pdbx_description
1 polymer ?
#
loop_
_entity_poly.entity_id
_entity_poly.type
_entity_poly.pdbx_seq_one_letter_code
_entity_poly.pdbx_strand_id
1 'polypeptide(L)' 'MRAKIDVEESYILEQIELAKEALFNSRKIKEARFWQEKIAYLNSLLDKKLKYKKGK' A
#
# COMPACT_ATOMS: atom_id res chain seq x y z
N MET A 1 17.28 11.36 10.67
CA MET A 1 16.45 10.13 10.81
C MET A 1 15.02 10.26 10.27
N ARG A 2 14.43 11.48 10.17
CA ARG A 2 13.10 11.70 9.55
C ARG A 2 13.01 11.40 8.04
N ALA A 3 14.05 11.72 7.26
CA ALA A 3 14.03 11.56 5.80
C ALA A 3 13.85 10.10 5.32
N LYS A 4 14.32 9.10 6.07
CA LYS A 4 14.15 7.68 5.70
C LYS A 4 12.69 7.21 5.82
N ILE A 5 11.90 7.82 6.71
CA ILE A 5 10.51 7.43 6.95
C ILE A 5 9.63 7.91 5.80
N ASP A 6 9.91 9.11 5.25
CA ASP A 6 9.20 9.64 4.08
C ASP A 6 9.43 8.76 2.84
N VAL A 7 10.67 8.33 2.57
CA VAL A 7 10.97 7.53 1.38
C VAL A 7 10.20 6.20 1.36
N GLU A 8 10.11 5.52 2.50
CA GLU A 8 9.39 4.25 2.59
C GLU A 8 7.87 4.44 2.54
N GLU A 9 7.34 5.54 3.10
CA GLU A 9 5.92 5.89 3.01
C GLU A 9 5.53 6.25 1.57
N SER A 10 6.34 7.08 0.89
CA SER A 10 6.17 7.40 -0.53
C SER A 10 6.26 6.16 -1.42
N TYR A 11 7.20 5.25 -1.16
CA TYR A 11 7.31 4.00 -1.89
C TYR A 11 6.06 3.12 -1.74
N ILE A 12 5.52 2.98 -0.52
CA ILE A 12 4.30 2.20 -0.29
C ILE A 12 3.10 2.83 -1.03
N LEU A 13 2.99 4.17 -1.02
CA LEU A 13 1.95 4.88 -1.76
C LEU A 13 2.06 4.66 -3.28
N GLU A 14 3.26 4.72 -3.85
CA GLU A 14 3.50 4.40 -5.26
C GLU A 14 3.07 2.97 -5.60
N GLN A 15 3.43 2.00 -4.75
CA GLN A 15 3.02 0.60 -4.94
C GLN A 15 1.51 0.40 -4.85
N ILE A 16 0.81 1.21 -4.05
CA ILE A 16 -0.67 1.20 -3.98
C ILE A 16 -1.26 1.69 -5.30
N GLU A 17 -0.73 2.78 -5.88
CA GLU A 17 -1.22 3.30 -7.15
C GLU A 17 -1.01 2.30 -8.30
N LEU A 18 0.17 1.67 -8.37
CA LEU A 18 0.45 0.61 -9.34
C LEU A 18 -0.51 -0.58 -9.17
N ALA A 19 -0.79 -0.98 -7.93
CA ALA A 19 -1.72 -2.08 -7.66
C ALA A 19 -3.17 -1.73 -8.03
N LYS A 20 -3.59 -0.47 -7.86
CA LYS A 20 -4.92 0.01 -8.32
C LYS A 20 -5.02 0.00 -9.83
N GLU A 21 -3.99 0.43 -10.54
CA GLU A 21 -3.96 0.39 -12.01
C GLU A 21 -4.00 -1.07 -12.51
N ALA A 22 -3.24 -1.97 -11.89
CA ALA A 22 -3.27 -3.39 -12.24
C ALA A 22 -4.62 -4.06 -11.91
N LEU A 23 -5.28 -3.66 -10.81
CA LEU A 23 -6.63 -4.09 -10.48
C LEU A 23 -7.63 -3.64 -11.55
N PHE A 24 -7.58 -2.37 -11.97
CA PHE A 24 -8.46 -1.83 -13.00
C PHE A 24 -8.28 -2.55 -14.34
N ASN A 25 -7.03 -2.90 -14.69
CA ASN A 25 -6.70 -3.62 -15.91
C ASN A 25 -6.88 -5.15 -15.81
N SER A 26 -7.27 -5.69 -14.65
CA SER A 26 -7.42 -7.13 -14.46
C SER A 26 -8.56 -7.69 -15.29
N ARG A 27 -8.28 -8.76 -16.04
CA ARG A 27 -9.29 -9.41 -16.89
C ARG A 27 -9.91 -10.63 -16.23
N LYS A 28 -9.25 -11.17 -15.18
CA LYS A 28 -9.73 -12.34 -14.43
C LYS A 28 -10.04 -11.98 -12.99
N ILE A 29 -11.08 -12.62 -12.45
CA ILE A 29 -11.47 -12.48 -11.03
C ILE A 29 -10.32 -12.84 -10.09
N LYS A 30 -9.53 -13.86 -10.42
CA LYS A 30 -8.36 -14.26 -9.61
C LYS A 30 -7.29 -13.15 -9.53
N GLU A 31 -7.05 -12.46 -10.64
CA GLU A 31 -6.09 -11.35 -10.71
C GLU A 31 -6.62 -10.15 -9.90
N ALA A 32 -7.89 -9.79 -10.11
CA ALA A 32 -8.53 -8.72 -9.36
C ALA A 32 -8.48 -8.99 -7.84
N ARG A 33 -8.78 -10.22 -7.41
CA ARG A 33 -8.72 -10.63 -6.01
C ARG A 33 -7.30 -10.50 -5.43
N PHE A 34 -6.29 -10.94 -6.19
CA PHE A 34 -4.90 -10.78 -5.78
C PHE A 34 -4.52 -9.31 -5.56
N TRP A 35 -4.89 -8.43 -6.49
CA TRP A 35 -4.59 -7.00 -6.36
C TRP A 35 -5.37 -6.33 -5.23
N GLN A 36 -6.62 -6.73 -4.98
CA GLN A 36 -7.39 -6.28 -3.82
C GLN A 36 -6.71 -6.67 -2.49
N GLU A 37 -6.27 -7.92 -2.36
CA GLU A 37 -5.54 -8.40 -1.18
C GLU A 37 -4.18 -7.67 -1.03
N LYS A 38 -3.48 -7.41 -2.14
CA LYS A 38 -2.24 -6.63 -2.16
C LYS A 38 -2.44 -5.20 -1.67
N ILE A 39 -3.47 -4.50 -2.16
CA ILE A 39 -3.82 -3.13 -1.74
C ILE A 39 -4.16 -3.10 -0.25
N ALA A 40 -4.97 -4.06 0.23
CA ALA A 40 -5.31 -4.16 1.65
C ALA A 40 -4.08 -4.35 2.54
N TYR A 41 -3.14 -5.21 2.12
CA TYR A 41 -1.89 -5.41 2.83
C TYR A 41 -1.04 -4.13 2.89
N LEU A 42 -0.86 -3.44 1.76
CA LEU A 42 -0.08 -2.19 1.71
C LEU A 42 -0.69 -1.10 2.59
N ASN A 43 -2.02 -0.94 2.56
CA ASN A 43 -2.72 -0.02 3.47
C ASN A 43 -2.50 -0.39 4.94
N SER A 44 -2.48 -1.68 5.29
CA SER A 44 -2.21 -2.12 6.66
C SER A 44 -0.81 -1.73 7.15
N LEU A 45 0.18 -1.65 6.24
CA LEU A 45 1.54 -1.21 6.59
C LEU A 45 1.57 0.28 6.92
N LEU A 46 0.83 1.10 6.16
CA LEU A 46 0.66 2.53 6.45
C LEU A 46 -0.05 2.73 7.80
N ASP A 47 -1.12 1.99 8.04
CA ASP A 47 -1.89 2.07 9.29
C ASP A 47 -1.05 1.69 10.52
N LYS A 48 -0.23 0.64 10.41
CA LYS A 48 0.72 0.25 11.48
C LYS A 48 1.73 1.37 11.76
N LYS A 49 2.24 2.04 10.72
CA LYS A 49 3.13 3.20 10.88
C LYS A 49 2.43 4.39 11.53
N LEU A 50 1.18 4.68 11.16
CA LEU A 50 0.38 5.77 11.76
C LEU A 50 0.09 5.51 13.25
N LYS A 51 -0.24 4.28 13.63
CA LYS A 51 -0.44 3.90 15.03
C LYS A 51 0.84 4.06 15.86
N TYR A 52 2.01 3.74 15.28
CA TYR A 52 3.30 3.92 15.96
C TYR A 52 3.67 5.41 16.12
N LYS A 53 3.23 6.29 15.21
CA LYS A 53 3.40 7.76 15.32
C LYS A 53 2.46 8.39 16.36
N LYS A 54 1.24 7.87 16.56
CA LYS A 54 0.23 8.44 17.49
C LYS A 54 0.50 8.17 18.98
N GLY A 55 1.37 7.23 19.32
CA GLY A 55 1.66 6.83 20.70
C GLY A 55 2.93 7.44 21.30
N LYS A 56 3.53 8.46 20.67
CA LYS A 56 4.70 9.19 21.17
C LYS A 56 4.37 10.65 21.37
#